data_AF-A0A1C1A8L3-F1
#
_entry.id   AF-A0A1C1A8L3-F1
#
_cell.length_a   1.000
_cell.length_b   1.000
_cell.length_c   1.000
_cell.angle_alpha   90.00
_cell.angle_beta   90.00
_cell.angle_gamma   90.00
#
_symmetry.space_group_name_H-M   'P 1'
#
loop_
_entity.id
_entity.type
_entity.pdbx_description
1 polymer ?
#
loop_
_entity_poly.entity_id
_entity_poly.type
_entity_poly.pdbx_seq_one_letter_code
_entity_poly.pdbx_strand_id
1 'polypeptide(L)'
;MKKTVLLSAILLLLLSSFVLYQFQKPLLSQNEAIAKAEKYLGIVNTKLNIQYQTKRVEENTWYIPHDDFWHTVVGSRKWSGFIDGVGIEIDAFSGDFIQMVFPLDGIVTKEEHPDWFTSK
;
A
#
# COMPACT_ATOMS: atom_id res chain seq x y z
N MET A 1 -22.73 -34.22 -16.00
CA MET A 1 -22.09 -33.47 -17.10
C MET A 1 -22.66 -32.07 -17.32
N LYS A 2 -23.94 -31.86 -17.63
CA LYS A 2 -24.46 -30.49 -17.90
C LYS A 2 -24.29 -29.51 -16.71
N LYS A 3 -24.52 -29.98 -15.48
CA LYS A 3 -24.36 -29.16 -14.25
C LYS A 3 -22.90 -28.79 -13.95
N THR A 4 -21.96 -29.71 -14.17
CA THR A 4 -20.52 -29.46 -13.93
C THR A 4 -19.95 -28.48 -14.95
N VAL A 5 -20.37 -28.57 -16.22
CA VAL A 5 -20.00 -27.60 -17.28
C VAL A 5 -20.56 -26.21 -16.98
N LEU A 6 -21.80 -26.12 -16.49
CA LEU A 6 -22.40 -24.84 -16.09
C LEU A 6 -21.66 -24.22 -14.89
N LEU A 7 -21.36 -25.02 -13.86
CA LEU A 7 -20.59 -24.59 -12.69
C LEU A 7 -19.19 -24.11 -13.08
N SER A 8 -18.47 -24.83 -13.95
CA SER A 8 -17.16 -24.39 -14.42
C SER A 8 -17.23 -23.10 -15.24
N ALA A 9 -18.27 -22.92 -16.06
CA ALA A 9 -18.44 -21.70 -16.85
C ALA A 9 -18.72 -20.48 -15.97
N ILE A 10 -19.56 -20.62 -14.94
CA ILE A 10 -19.84 -19.55 -13.96
C ILE A 10 -18.56 -19.19 -13.20
N LEU A 11 -17.79 -20.19 -12.75
CA LEU A 11 -16.54 -19.95 -12.03
C LEU A 11 -15.53 -19.18 -12.90
N LEU A 12 -15.42 -19.56 -14.19
CA LEU A 12 -14.52 -18.89 -15.14
C LEU A 12 -14.94 -17.43 -15.38
N LEU A 13 -16.24 -17.17 -15.44
CA LEU A 13 -16.80 -15.82 -15.57
C LEU A 13 -16.49 -14.96 -14.35
N LEU A 14 -16.64 -15.52 -13.14
CA LEU A 14 -16.30 -14.81 -11.90
C LEU A 14 -14.80 -14.51 -11.82
N LEU A 15 -13.94 -15.47 -12.18
CA LEU A 15 -12.49 -15.29 -12.22
C LEU A 15 -12.08 -14.20 -13.22
N SER A 16 -12.62 -14.22 -14.44
CA SER A 16 -12.28 -13.21 -15.44
C SER A 16 -12.76 -11.82 -15.05
N SER A 17 -13.97 -11.69 -14.49
CA SER A 17 -14.47 -10.43 -13.93
C SER A 17 -13.60 -9.91 -12.80
N PHE A 18 -13.12 -10.79 -11.90
CA PHE A 18 -12.22 -10.39 -10.81
C PHE A 18 -10.88 -9.88 -11.34
N VAL A 19 -10.27 -10.56 -12.31
CA VAL A 19 -9.01 -10.12 -12.92
C VAL A 19 -9.20 -8.77 -13.59
N LEU A 20 -10.26 -8.60 -14.39
CA LEU A 20 -10.56 -7.32 -15.05
C LEU A 20 -10.74 -6.18 -14.04
N TYR A 21 -11.43 -6.44 -12.93
CA TYR A 21 -11.60 -5.48 -11.85
C TYR A 21 -10.26 -5.00 -11.29
N GLN A 22 -9.31 -5.91 -11.06
CA GLN A 22 -7.99 -5.55 -10.53
C GLN A 22 -7.18 -4.66 -11.49
N PHE A 23 -7.30 -4.87 -12.80
CA PHE A 23 -6.66 -4.01 -13.81
C PHE A 23 -7.30 -2.62 -13.94
N GLN A 24 -8.59 -2.50 -13.64
CA GLN A 24 -9.32 -1.23 -13.71
C GLN A 24 -9.24 -0.42 -12.42
N LYS A 25 -8.79 -1.02 -11.32
CA LYS A 25 -8.67 -0.33 -10.03
C LYS A 25 -7.70 0.84 -10.17
N PRO A 26 -8.14 2.09 -9.93
CA PRO A 26 -7.27 3.25 -10.09
C PRO A 26 -6.15 3.20 -9.06
N LEU A 27 -4.92 3.42 -9.55
CA LEU A 27 -3.76 3.61 -8.68
C LEU A 27 -3.79 5.03 -8.12
N LEU A 28 -3.37 5.17 -6.87
CA LEU A 28 -3.04 6.46 -6.30
C LEU A 28 -1.90 7.08 -7.10
N SER A 29 -2.04 8.36 -7.39
CA SER A 29 -0.93 9.16 -7.89
C SER A 29 0.19 9.24 -6.85
N GLN A 30 1.41 9.52 -7.31
CA GLN A 30 2.56 9.69 -6.44
C GLN A 30 2.33 10.77 -5.37
N ASN A 31 1.67 11.88 -5.73
CA ASN A 31 1.37 12.97 -4.80
C ASN A 31 0.36 12.55 -3.72
N GLU A 32 -0.67 11.76 -4.08
CA GLU A 32 -1.61 11.22 -3.10
C GLU A 32 -0.92 10.21 -2.18
N ALA A 33 -0.02 9.39 -2.73
CA ALA A 33 0.77 8.44 -1.96
C ALA A 33 1.65 9.14 -0.93
N ILE A 34 2.40 10.17 -1.36
CA ILE A 34 3.22 11.03 -0.49
C ILE A 34 2.34 11.65 0.59
N ALA A 35 1.22 12.30 0.23
CA ALA A 35 0.37 12.98 1.20
C ALA A 35 -0.19 12.03 2.28
N LYS A 36 -0.51 10.79 1.92
CA LYS A 36 -0.90 9.76 2.90
C LYS A 36 0.25 9.33 3.79
N ALA A 37 1.44 9.15 3.23
CA ALA A 37 2.63 8.80 3.98
C ALA A 37 3.05 9.89 4.98
N GLU A 38 2.96 11.17 4.61
CA GLU A 38 3.16 12.29 5.54
C GLU A 38 2.19 12.22 6.72
N LYS A 39 0.92 11.92 6.44
CA LYS A 39 -0.12 11.76 7.48
C LYS A 39 0.22 10.60 8.42
N TYR A 40 0.63 9.46 7.88
CA TYR A 40 1.02 8.30 8.70
C TYR A 40 2.25 8.61 9.55
N LEU A 41 3.27 9.27 9.01
CA LEU A 41 4.46 9.63 9.77
C LEU A 41 4.12 10.63 10.88
N GLY A 42 3.19 11.56 10.63
CA GLY A 42 2.66 12.46 11.67
C GLY A 42 1.95 11.72 12.81
N ILE A 43 1.21 10.65 12.50
CA ILE A 43 0.59 9.79 13.53
C ILE A 43 1.67 9.10 14.36
N VAL A 44 2.68 8.50 13.71
CA VAL A 44 3.77 7.81 14.42
C VAL A 44 4.58 8.79 15.28
N ASN A 45 4.92 9.96 14.75
CA ASN A 45 5.58 11.04 15.50
C ASN A 45 4.82 11.36 16.79
N THR A 46 3.51 11.51 16.70
CA THR A 46 2.65 11.82 17.85
C THR A 46 2.59 10.66 18.85
N LYS A 47 2.49 9.42 18.37
CA LYS A 47 2.32 8.22 19.20
C LYS A 47 3.59 7.79 19.91
N LEU A 48 4.73 7.86 19.22
CA LEU A 48 6.04 7.48 19.73
C LEU A 48 6.83 8.64 20.32
N ASN A 49 6.29 9.87 20.28
CA ASN A 49 6.98 11.09 20.71
C ASN A 49 8.35 11.27 20.01
N ILE A 50 8.38 10.98 18.71
CA ILE A 50 9.56 11.13 17.83
C ILE A 50 9.39 12.35 16.92
N GLN A 51 10.49 12.95 16.45
CA GLN A 51 10.49 14.26 15.78
C GLN A 51 10.98 14.23 14.33
N TYR A 52 10.55 13.24 13.54
CA TYR A 52 10.86 13.21 12.10
C TYR A 52 10.14 14.32 11.34
N GLN A 53 10.80 14.92 10.35
CA GLN A 53 10.24 15.99 9.53
C GLN A 53 9.30 15.44 8.44
N THR A 54 8.00 15.50 8.67
CA THR A 54 6.99 14.98 7.72
C THR A 54 7.00 15.66 6.35
N LYS A 55 7.54 16.87 6.23
CA LYS A 55 7.60 17.63 4.97
C LYS A 55 8.92 17.48 4.20
N ARG A 56 9.90 16.76 4.76
CA ARG A 56 11.17 16.50 4.08
C ARG A 56 11.04 15.27 3.19
N VAL A 57 10.20 15.40 2.17
CA VAL A 57 9.90 14.31 1.23
C VAL A 57 11.01 14.22 0.19
N GLU A 58 11.50 13.00 -0.02
CA GLU A 58 12.45 12.71 -1.09
C GLU A 58 11.67 12.22 -2.32
N GLU A 59 10.98 13.13 -3.02
CA GLU A 59 9.99 12.80 -4.06
C GLU A 59 10.51 11.79 -5.11
N ASN A 60 11.77 11.93 -5.52
CA ASN A 60 12.42 11.04 -6.50
C ASN A 60 12.62 9.60 -6.03
N THR A 61 12.42 9.32 -4.74
CA THR A 61 12.52 7.98 -4.15
C THR A 61 11.19 7.23 -4.14
N TRP A 62 10.10 7.88 -4.53
CA TRP A 62 8.77 7.27 -4.55
C TRP A 62 8.55 6.49 -5.84
N TYR A 63 8.37 5.17 -5.72
CA TYR A 63 8.09 4.29 -6.85
C TYR A 63 7.22 3.10 -6.43
N ILE A 64 6.68 2.38 -7.42
CA ILE A 64 5.99 1.11 -7.22
C ILE A 64 6.99 -0.02 -7.47
N PRO A 65 7.53 -0.69 -6.43
CA PRO A 65 8.38 -1.85 -6.62
C PRO A 65 7.62 -2.99 -7.31
N HIS A 66 8.29 -3.68 -8.22
CA HIS A 66 7.77 -4.87 -8.91
C HIS A 66 6.40 -4.65 -9.56
N ASP A 67 6.32 -3.66 -10.46
CA ASP A 67 5.14 -3.44 -11.29
C ASP A 67 5.00 -4.51 -12.40
N ASP A 68 4.74 -5.75 -11.99
CA ASP A 68 4.55 -6.88 -12.88
C ASP A 68 3.08 -7.34 -12.95
N PHE A 69 2.81 -8.21 -13.93
CA PHE A 69 1.48 -8.75 -14.19
C PHE A 69 0.87 -9.41 -12.93
N TRP A 70 1.66 -10.16 -12.16
CA TRP A 70 1.15 -10.91 -11.03
C TRP A 70 0.77 -9.98 -9.88
N HIS A 71 1.58 -8.96 -9.59
CA HIS A 71 1.30 -7.96 -8.55
C HIS A 71 0.02 -7.16 -8.87
N THR A 72 -0.27 -6.98 -10.16
CA THR A 72 -1.53 -6.39 -10.63
C THR A 72 -2.71 -7.32 -10.37
N VAL A 73 -2.59 -8.58 -10.79
CA VAL A 73 -3.68 -9.58 -10.68
C VAL A 73 -4.06 -9.87 -9.23
N VAL A 74 -3.09 -9.95 -8.33
CA VAL A 74 -3.34 -10.21 -6.90
C VAL A 74 -3.65 -8.93 -6.11
N GLY A 75 -3.53 -7.75 -6.73
CA GLY A 75 -3.82 -6.47 -6.10
C GLY A 75 -2.83 -6.09 -5.00
N SER A 76 -1.56 -6.51 -5.08
CA SER A 76 -0.53 -6.30 -4.05
C SER A 76 0.48 -5.21 -4.41
N ARG A 77 0.16 -4.32 -5.36
CA ARG A 77 1.00 -3.17 -5.68
C ARG A 77 1.07 -2.22 -4.48
N LYS A 78 2.27 -1.74 -4.20
CA LYS A 78 2.55 -0.81 -3.11
C LYS A 78 3.34 0.38 -3.62
N TRP A 79 3.13 1.55 -3.05
CA TRP A 79 4.08 2.65 -3.15
C TRP A 79 5.16 2.45 -2.10
N SER A 80 6.40 2.77 -2.46
CA SER A 80 7.54 2.76 -1.55
C SER A 80 8.37 4.01 -1.77
N GLY A 81 8.80 4.66 -0.70
CA GLY A 81 9.61 5.87 -0.76
C GLY A 81 10.09 6.29 0.61
N PHE A 82 10.71 7.46 0.69
CA PHE A 82 11.30 7.97 1.92
C PHE A 82 10.81 9.38 2.28
N ILE A 83 10.69 9.62 3.59
CA ILE A 83 10.46 10.94 4.19
C ILE A 83 11.39 11.08 5.38
N ASP A 84 12.29 12.08 5.34
CA ASP A 84 13.30 12.32 6.37
C ASP A 84 14.12 11.07 6.73
N GLY A 85 14.48 10.27 5.73
CA GLY A 85 15.19 9.01 5.90
C GLY A 85 14.38 7.84 6.48
N VAL A 86 13.08 8.03 6.76
CA VAL A 86 12.15 6.96 7.14
C VAL A 86 11.64 6.29 5.87
N GLY A 87 11.84 4.97 5.75
CA GLY A 87 11.29 4.19 4.65
C GLY A 87 9.82 3.90 4.88
N ILE A 88 8.96 4.21 3.91
CA ILE A 88 7.51 4.10 4.04
C ILE A 88 6.96 3.27 2.88
N GLU A 89 6.08 2.32 3.19
CA GLU A 89 5.27 1.63 2.18
C GLU A 89 3.78 1.78 2.49
N ILE A 90 2.99 1.96 1.43
CA ILE A 90 1.53 2.05 1.49
C ILE A 90 0.90 1.30 0.30
N ASP A 91 -0.33 0.84 0.44
CA ASP A 91 -1.06 0.16 -0.63
C ASP A 91 -1.27 1.12 -1.82
N ALA A 92 -0.96 0.67 -3.03
CA ALA A 92 -1.00 1.57 -4.19
C ALA A 92 -2.42 1.93 -4.64
N PHE A 93 -3.44 1.21 -4.18
CA PHE A 93 -4.82 1.42 -4.59
C PHE A 93 -5.68 2.05 -3.49
N SER A 94 -5.63 1.52 -2.26
CA SER A 94 -6.37 2.06 -1.12
C SER A 94 -5.58 3.16 -0.42
N GLY A 95 -4.25 3.15 -0.52
CA GLY A 95 -3.36 4.01 0.26
C GLY A 95 -3.31 3.64 1.73
N ASP A 96 -3.75 2.44 2.08
CA ASP A 96 -3.66 1.94 3.43
C ASP A 96 -2.19 1.80 3.84
N PHE A 97 -1.94 2.05 5.11
CA PHE A 97 -0.61 1.90 5.69
C PHE A 97 -0.15 0.44 5.57
N ILE A 98 1.05 0.24 5.01
CA ILE A 98 1.69 -1.07 4.97
C ILE A 98 2.79 -1.11 6.03
N GLN A 99 3.82 -0.27 5.93
CA GLN A 99 4.93 -0.29 6.90
C GLN A 99 5.69 1.02 6.94
N MET A 100 6.34 1.29 8.08
CA MET A 100 7.48 2.20 8.14
C MET A 100 8.67 1.50 8.76
N VAL A 101 9.84 1.87 8.26
CA VAL A 101 11.14 1.46 8.76
C VAL A 101 11.88 2.74 9.16
N PHE A 102 12.32 2.82 10.40
CA PHE A 102 13.11 3.91 10.97
C PHE A 102 14.55 3.42 11.11
N PRO A 103 15.42 3.60 10.09
CA PRO A 103 16.72 2.95 10.05
C PRO A 103 17.65 3.42 11.19
N LEU A 104 17.50 4.68 11.61
CA LEU A 104 18.30 5.27 12.68
C LEU A 104 17.88 4.77 14.07
N ASP A 105 16.61 4.41 14.26
CA ASP A 105 16.06 3.95 15.53
C ASP A 105 15.91 2.43 15.61
N GLY A 106 16.07 1.71 14.49
CA GLY A 106 15.89 0.27 14.40
C GLY A 106 14.43 -0.20 14.53
N ILE A 107 13.45 0.69 14.32
CA ILE A 107 12.01 0.42 14.52
C ILE A 107 11.36 0.03 13.19
N VAL A 108 10.49 -0.99 13.20
CA VAL A 108 9.63 -1.37 12.07
C VAL A 108 8.17 -1.44 12.53
N THR A 109 7.33 -0.50 12.09
CA THR A 109 5.98 -0.29 12.67
C THR A 109 4.87 -1.19 12.13
N LYS A 110 5.11 -2.00 11.09
CA LYS A 110 4.08 -2.87 10.48
C LYS A 110 3.55 -3.95 11.42
N GLU A 111 4.38 -4.45 12.32
CA GLU A 111 4.03 -5.57 13.20
C GLU A 111 3.62 -5.13 14.60
N GLU A 112 3.97 -3.91 15.01
CA GLU A 112 3.84 -3.50 16.41
C GLU A 112 2.52 -2.74 16.71
N HIS A 113 1.95 -1.97 15.76
CA HIS A 113 0.84 -1.06 16.04
C HIS A 113 -0.23 -0.92 14.92
N PRO A 114 -0.95 -1.99 14.57
CA PRO A 114 -2.00 -1.95 13.54
C PRO A 114 -3.20 -1.04 13.92
N ASP A 115 -3.43 -0.83 15.21
CA ASP A 115 -4.54 -0.04 15.77
C ASP A 115 -4.43 1.48 15.50
N TRP A 116 -3.24 1.97 15.17
CA TRP A 116 -3.02 3.40 14.93
C TRP A 116 -3.50 3.88 13.55
N PHE A 117 -3.74 2.94 12.64
CA PHE A 117 -3.99 3.24 11.22
C PHE A 117 -5.35 2.76 10.73
N THR A 118 -6.10 2.00 11.53
CA THR A 118 -7.51 1.66 11.26
C THR A 118 -8.43 2.82 11.61
N SER A 119 -8.99 3.49 10.60
CA SER A 119 -10.25 4.24 10.78
C SER A 119 -11.36 3.25 11.07
N LYS A 120 -12.08 3.44 12.19
CA LYS A 120 -13.46 2.94 12.27
C LYS A 120 -14.32 3.60 11.20
#